data_AF-A0A842SEX2-F1
#
_entry.id   AF-A0A842SEX2-F1
#
_cell.length_a   1.000
_cell.length_b   1.000
_cell.length_c   1.000
_cell.angle_alpha   90.00
_cell.angle_beta   90.00
_cell.angle_gamma   90.00
#
_symmetry.space_group_name_H-M   'P 1'
#
loop_
_entity.id
_entity.type
_entity.pdbx_description
1 polymer ?
#
loop_
_entity_poly.entity_id
_entity_poly.type
_entity_poly.pdbx_seq_one_letter_code
_entity_poly.pdbx_strand_id
1 'polypeptide(L)'
;YKVIRHYYLMGKKTMNIYIIMQIHMILPMILQQIEAYSAALQAFKDGIPIGDGVGPIVAAKLINGAETREIAKEMVAAEVEFEGRKLIITKAQGPGGTVGKPGDAVTNILNENKVKMLITVDAAGKLEGEEVGEIAEGVGAAIGGPGVEKYKIEEAANKFGVPLHAVAIKQGMEHVVAPLVEPLFEATDKAVSSVKGLILDYSQEGDTILIAGIGNTVGVGQ
;
A
#
# COMPACT_ATOMS: atom_id res chain seq x y z
N TYR A 1 13.79 11.41 20.16
CA TYR A 1 13.99 12.15 21.43
C TYR A 1 13.12 13.41 21.60
N LYS A 2 12.78 14.17 20.54
CA LYS A 2 12.00 15.43 20.66
C LYS A 2 10.65 15.27 21.38
N VAL A 3 9.88 14.24 21.03
CA VAL A 3 8.56 13.94 21.64
C VAL A 3 8.69 13.60 23.13
N ILE A 4 9.56 12.65 23.48
CA ILE A 4 9.83 12.26 24.89
C ILE A 4 10.29 13.47 25.71
N ARG A 5 11.22 14.27 25.17
CA ARG A 5 11.71 15.49 25.85
C ARG A 5 10.61 16.52 26.04
N HIS A 6 9.72 16.70 25.05
CA HIS A 6 8.59 17.60 25.15
C HIS A 6 7.66 17.22 26.32
N TYR A 7 7.20 15.97 26.36
CA TYR A 7 6.34 15.49 27.45
C TYR A 7 7.03 15.54 28.81
N TYR A 8 8.33 15.20 28.89
CA TYR A 8 9.08 15.27 30.13
C TYR A 8 9.17 16.70 30.68
N LEU A 9 9.56 17.66 29.84
CA LEU A 9 9.65 19.07 30.24
C LEU A 9 8.28 19.66 30.57
N MET A 10 7.25 19.27 29.83
CA MET A 10 5.89 19.70 30.07
C MET A 10 5.38 19.20 31.42
N GLY A 11 5.54 17.90 31.72
CA GLY A 11 5.15 17.31 33.01
C GLY A 11 5.91 17.91 34.19
N LYS A 12 7.20 18.21 34.02
CA LYS A 12 8.00 18.90 35.05
C LYS A 12 7.53 20.34 35.27
N LYS A 13 7.22 21.09 34.20
CA LYS A 13 6.78 22.49 34.29
C LYS A 13 5.41 22.62 34.93
N THR A 14 4.50 21.68 34.65
CA THR A 14 3.12 21.70 35.16
C THR A 14 2.96 20.91 36.47
N MET A 15 4.01 20.23 36.94
CA MET A 15 3.96 19.30 38.08
C MET A 15 2.87 18.24 37.93
N ASN A 16 2.58 17.82 36.70
CA ASN A 16 1.50 16.89 36.38
C ASN A 16 2.05 15.48 36.13
N ILE A 17 1.81 14.58 37.08
CA ILE A 17 2.26 13.18 37.03
C ILE A 17 1.66 12.43 35.84
N TYR A 18 0.44 12.75 35.40
CA TYR A 18 -0.21 12.07 34.28
C TYR A 18 0.52 12.32 32.96
N ILE A 19 1.13 13.51 32.79
CA ILE A 19 1.96 13.81 31.62
C ILE A 19 3.23 12.98 31.62
N ILE A 20 3.82 12.74 32.79
CA ILE A 20 5.00 11.86 32.91
C ILE A 20 4.62 10.40 32.69
N MET A 21 3.47 9.95 33.20
CA MET A 21 2.97 8.59 32.99
C MET A 21 2.74 8.29 31.51
N GLN A 22 2.25 9.25 30.71
CA GLN A 22 2.09 9.08 29.27
C GLN A 22 3.39 8.67 28.59
N ILE A 23 4.54 9.19 29.03
CA ILE A 23 5.85 8.81 28.49
C ILE A 23 6.08 7.32 28.70
N HIS A 24 5.80 6.79 29.89
CA HIS A 24 5.99 5.37 30.19
C HIS A 24 5.04 4.47 29.39
N MET A 25 3.81 4.95 29.15
CA MET A 25 2.81 4.24 28.35
C MET A 25 3.19 4.16 26.87
N ILE A 26 3.72 5.23 26.28
CA ILE A 26 4.06 5.26 24.85
C ILE A 26 5.47 4.72 24.55
N LEU A 27 6.34 4.63 25.55
CA LEU A 27 7.73 4.26 25.36
C LEU A 27 7.92 2.90 24.66
N PRO A 28 7.16 1.83 25.00
CA PRO A 28 7.28 0.55 24.30
C PRO A 28 7.01 0.67 22.80
N MET A 29 5.96 1.41 22.41
CA MET A 29 5.61 1.62 21.00
C MET A 29 6.72 2.40 20.25
N ILE A 30 7.32 3.39 20.91
CA ILE A 30 8.45 4.15 20.34
C ILE A 30 9.66 3.25 20.12
N LEU A 31 9.97 2.36 21.08
CA LEU A 31 11.09 1.43 20.96
C LEU A 31 10.90 0.45 19.81
N GLN A 32 9.72 -0.15 19.69
CA GLN A 32 9.38 -1.03 18.55
C GLN A 32 9.57 -0.31 17.21
N GLN A 33 9.12 0.94 17.12
CA GLN A 33 9.30 1.71 15.89
C GLN A 33 10.78 2.01 15.59
N ILE A 34 11.60 2.30 16.60
CA ILE A 34 13.05 2.49 16.43
C ILE A 34 13.72 1.21 15.91
N GLU A 35 13.36 0.05 16.47
CA GLU A 35 13.87 -1.24 16.04
C GLU A 35 13.50 -1.53 14.58
N ALA A 36 12.24 -1.28 14.20
CA ALA A 36 11.77 -1.42 12.83
C ALA A 36 12.54 -0.51 11.86
N TYR A 37 12.78 0.76 12.21
CA TYR A 37 13.59 1.67 11.38
C TYR A 37 15.05 1.24 11.27
N SER A 38 15.63 0.65 12.33
CA SER A 38 17.00 0.13 12.28
C SER A 38 17.10 -1.04 11.30
N ALA A 39 16.13 -1.95 11.31
CA ALA A 39 16.05 -3.05 10.35
C ALA A 39 15.80 -2.55 8.92
N ALA A 40 14.98 -1.52 8.76
CA ALA A 40 14.69 -0.89 7.48
C ALA A 40 15.95 -0.41 6.75
N LEU A 41 16.87 0.25 7.46
CA LEU A 41 18.11 0.75 6.84
C LEU A 41 18.92 -0.36 6.16
N GLN A 42 18.94 -1.55 6.77
CA GLN A 42 19.60 -2.70 6.18
C GLN A 42 18.81 -3.25 4.99
N ALA A 43 17.48 -3.34 5.09
CA ALA A 43 16.61 -3.78 4.00
C ALA A 43 16.75 -2.90 2.74
N PHE A 44 16.73 -1.58 2.90
CA PHE A 44 16.93 -0.63 1.80
C PHE A 44 18.33 -0.70 1.20
N LYS A 45 19.36 -0.92 2.02
CA LYS A 45 20.74 -1.09 1.54
C LYS A 45 20.90 -2.37 0.71
N ASP A 46 20.28 -3.46 1.15
CA ASP A 46 20.43 -4.78 0.53
C ASP A 46 19.38 -5.06 -0.55
N GLY A 47 18.44 -4.14 -0.78
CA GLY A 47 17.36 -4.30 -1.77
C GLY A 47 16.34 -5.36 -1.38
N ILE A 48 16.11 -5.58 -0.08
CA ILE A 48 15.17 -6.57 0.42
C ILE A 48 13.76 -5.94 0.49
N PRO A 49 12.71 -6.62 -0.01
CA PRO A 49 11.34 -6.17 0.15
C PRO A 49 10.95 -5.90 1.60
N ILE A 50 10.07 -4.92 1.81
CA ILE A 50 9.56 -4.52 3.12
C ILE A 50 8.03 -4.71 3.20
N GLY A 51 7.46 -4.61 4.41
CA GLY A 51 6.01 -4.78 4.62
C GLY A 51 5.14 -3.84 3.78
N ASP A 52 5.54 -2.57 3.60
CA ASP A 52 4.89 -1.62 2.70
C ASP A 52 4.89 -2.05 1.22
N GLY A 53 5.69 -3.04 0.84
CA GLY A 53 5.80 -3.54 -0.54
C GLY A 53 4.75 -4.57 -0.94
N VAL A 54 3.82 -4.96 -0.07
CA VAL A 54 2.81 -6.00 -0.39
C VAL A 54 1.88 -5.60 -1.54
N GLY A 55 1.46 -4.34 -1.64
CA GLY A 55 0.67 -3.85 -2.76
C GLY A 55 1.38 -3.99 -4.11
N PRO A 56 2.63 -3.49 -4.25
CA PRO A 56 3.44 -3.70 -5.45
C PRO A 56 3.75 -5.17 -5.75
N ILE A 57 3.90 -6.02 -4.73
CA ILE A 57 4.09 -7.48 -4.94
C ILE A 57 2.84 -8.09 -5.56
N VAL A 58 1.65 -7.74 -5.08
CA VAL A 58 0.38 -8.18 -5.68
C VAL A 58 0.27 -7.74 -7.13
N ALA A 59 0.59 -6.48 -7.43
CA ALA A 59 0.61 -5.98 -8.80
C ALA A 59 1.64 -6.73 -9.68
N ALA A 60 2.86 -6.97 -9.19
CA ALA A 60 3.88 -7.73 -9.92
C ALA A 60 3.44 -9.18 -10.21
N LYS A 61 2.81 -9.85 -9.23
CA LYS A 61 2.22 -11.20 -9.43
C LYS A 61 1.15 -11.22 -10.51
N LEU A 62 0.36 -10.15 -10.65
CA LEU A 62 -0.65 -10.02 -11.69
C LEU A 62 -0.04 -9.67 -13.07
N ILE A 63 1.03 -8.87 -13.11
CA ILE A 63 1.76 -8.53 -14.34
C ILE A 63 2.45 -9.77 -14.90
N ASN A 64 3.04 -10.61 -14.04
CA ASN A 64 3.63 -11.91 -14.39
C ASN A 64 4.60 -11.84 -15.60
N GLY A 65 5.47 -10.83 -15.61
CA GLY A 65 6.48 -10.63 -16.66
C GLY A 65 5.95 -10.05 -17.98
N ALA A 66 4.70 -9.57 -18.03
CA ALA A 66 4.20 -8.81 -19.16
C ALA A 66 4.98 -7.51 -19.37
N GLU A 67 5.00 -7.01 -20.61
CA GLU A 67 5.71 -5.78 -20.95
C GLU A 67 5.10 -4.58 -20.23
N THR A 68 5.94 -3.80 -19.55
CA THR A 68 5.51 -2.60 -18.82
C THR A 68 5.94 -1.33 -19.55
N ARG A 69 5.08 -0.31 -19.54
CA ARG A 69 5.38 1.05 -20.00
C ARG A 69 5.31 2.06 -18.86
N GLU A 70 6.13 3.11 -18.92
CA GLU A 70 6.02 4.23 -17.98
C GLU A 70 4.70 4.99 -18.24
N ILE A 71 3.97 5.31 -17.17
CA ILE A 71 2.64 5.95 -17.25
C ILE A 71 2.55 7.26 -16.47
N ALA A 72 3.43 7.44 -15.48
CA ALA A 72 3.65 8.67 -14.74
C ALA A 72 5.04 8.60 -14.08
N LYS A 73 5.46 9.69 -13.42
CA LYS A 73 6.74 9.74 -12.73
C LYS A 73 6.91 8.57 -11.76
N GLU A 74 7.91 7.73 -12.03
CA GLU A 74 8.25 6.53 -11.24
C GLU A 74 7.06 5.54 -11.12
N MET A 75 6.18 5.50 -12.13
CA MET A 75 5.04 4.59 -12.21
C MET A 75 5.07 3.86 -13.55
N VAL A 76 4.83 2.54 -13.50
CA VAL A 76 4.73 1.69 -14.68
C VAL A 76 3.37 1.03 -14.73
N ALA A 77 2.89 0.73 -15.94
CA ALA A 77 1.68 -0.04 -16.18
C ALA A 77 1.93 -1.17 -17.19
N ALA A 78 1.25 -2.30 -16.98
CA ALA A 78 1.20 -3.42 -17.91
C ALA A 78 -0.26 -3.74 -18.24
N GLU A 79 -0.47 -4.31 -19.42
CA GLU A 79 -1.77 -4.81 -19.85
C GLU A 79 -1.72 -6.34 -19.91
N VAL A 80 -2.67 -6.99 -19.25
CA VAL A 80 -2.80 -8.45 -19.26
C VAL A 80 -4.27 -8.83 -19.47
N GLU A 81 -4.52 -10.05 -19.94
CA GLU A 81 -5.87 -10.59 -20.08
C GLU A 81 -6.18 -11.56 -18.95
N PHE A 82 -7.41 -11.51 -18.44
CA PHE A 82 -7.92 -12.43 -17.43
C PHE A 82 -9.39 -12.72 -17.68
N GLU A 83 -9.75 -13.98 -17.95
CA GLU A 83 -11.16 -14.40 -18.13
C GLU A 83 -11.91 -13.51 -19.15
N GLY A 84 -11.28 -13.20 -20.29
CA GLY A 84 -11.87 -12.35 -21.33
C GLY A 84 -11.98 -10.85 -20.98
N ARG A 85 -11.34 -10.39 -19.89
CA ARG A 85 -11.28 -8.99 -19.46
C ARG A 85 -9.88 -8.43 -19.66
N LYS A 86 -9.80 -7.14 -19.98
CA LYS A 86 -8.52 -6.42 -20.06
C LYS A 86 -8.17 -5.88 -18.67
N LEU A 87 -7.05 -6.30 -18.10
CA LEU A 87 -6.53 -5.75 -16.86
C LEU A 87 -5.41 -4.76 -17.18
N ILE A 88 -5.56 -3.52 -16.74
CA ILE A 88 -4.47 -2.54 -16.71
C ILE A 88 -3.95 -2.53 -15.27
N ILE A 89 -2.70 -2.96 -15.07
CA ILE A 89 -2.10 -3.06 -13.75
C ILE A 89 -1.02 -2.00 -13.62
N THR A 90 -1.07 -1.18 -12.59
CA THR A 90 -0.09 -0.13 -12.32
C THR A 90 0.55 -0.29 -10.95
N LYS A 91 1.84 0.01 -10.86
CA LYS A 91 2.60 0.08 -9.60
C LYS A 91 3.78 1.04 -9.76
N ALA A 92 4.40 1.41 -8.64
CA ALA A 92 5.64 2.17 -8.70
C ALA A 92 6.76 1.39 -9.43
N GLN A 93 7.67 2.12 -10.05
CA GLN A 93 8.78 1.53 -10.80
C GLN A 93 9.79 0.92 -9.82
N GLY A 94 9.83 -0.40 -9.79
CA GLY A 94 10.77 -1.16 -8.99
C GLY A 94 11.98 -1.65 -9.78
N PRO A 95 12.97 -2.27 -9.11
CA PRO A 95 13.00 -2.61 -7.69
C PRO A 95 13.56 -1.49 -6.78
N GLY A 96 13.47 -0.22 -7.19
CA GLY A 96 13.95 0.93 -6.42
C GLY A 96 13.07 1.25 -5.21
N GLY A 97 13.63 1.90 -4.18
CA GLY A 97 12.92 2.31 -2.96
C GLY A 97 11.99 3.51 -3.15
N THR A 98 11.07 3.46 -4.12
CA THR A 98 10.10 4.53 -4.42
C THR A 98 8.65 4.06 -4.23
N VAL A 99 7.78 5.02 -3.94
CA VAL A 99 6.31 4.90 -3.90
C VAL A 99 5.64 5.56 -5.11
N GLY A 100 6.41 6.24 -5.97
CA GLY A 100 5.95 6.87 -7.20
C GLY A 100 4.86 7.94 -7.05
N LYS A 101 4.07 8.10 -8.12
CA LYS A 101 2.92 9.02 -8.23
C LYS A 101 1.65 8.28 -8.68
N PRO A 102 1.08 7.41 -7.82
CA PRO A 102 -0.05 6.56 -8.19
C PRO A 102 -1.30 7.36 -8.56
N GLY A 103 -1.56 8.52 -7.93
CA GLY A 103 -2.70 9.37 -8.30
C GLY A 103 -2.61 9.91 -9.74
N ASP A 104 -1.40 10.28 -10.17
CA ASP A 104 -1.16 10.77 -11.53
C ASP A 104 -1.26 9.61 -12.54
N ALA A 105 -0.71 8.44 -12.20
CA ALA A 105 -0.81 7.23 -13.03
C ALA A 105 -2.27 6.79 -13.26
N VAL A 106 -3.07 6.73 -12.19
CA VAL A 106 -4.49 6.40 -12.27
C VAL A 106 -5.22 7.42 -13.15
N THR A 107 -4.96 8.71 -12.95
CA THR A 107 -5.57 9.77 -13.75
C THR A 107 -5.25 9.60 -15.25
N ASN A 108 -3.99 9.34 -15.60
CA ASN A 108 -3.57 9.15 -17.00
C ASN A 108 -4.27 7.94 -17.63
N ILE A 109 -4.34 6.81 -16.92
CA ILE A 109 -5.01 5.59 -17.41
C ILE A 109 -6.50 5.82 -17.64
N LEU A 110 -7.18 6.50 -16.71
CA LEU A 110 -8.61 6.80 -16.82
C LEU A 110 -8.93 7.80 -17.95
N ASN A 111 -7.99 8.68 -18.32
CA ASN A 111 -8.15 9.55 -19.49
C ASN A 111 -8.03 8.75 -20.81
N GLU A 112 -7.17 7.74 -20.86
CA GLU A 112 -6.89 6.96 -22.07
C GLU A 112 -7.88 5.80 -22.28
N ASN A 113 -8.50 5.29 -21.22
CA ASN A 113 -9.26 4.04 -21.24
C ASN A 113 -10.61 4.17 -20.56
N LYS A 114 -11.62 3.47 -21.12
CA LYS A 114 -12.91 3.31 -20.45
C LYS A 114 -12.83 2.18 -19.43
N VAL A 115 -12.50 2.53 -18.20
CA VAL A 115 -12.37 1.58 -17.09
C VAL A 115 -13.73 1.34 -16.42
N LYS A 116 -14.06 0.08 -16.18
CA LYS A 116 -15.30 -0.37 -15.53
C LYS A 116 -15.23 -0.21 -14.01
N MET A 117 -14.10 -0.54 -13.41
CA MET A 117 -13.85 -0.43 -11.98
C MET A 117 -12.33 -0.29 -11.72
N LEU A 118 -11.99 0.35 -10.60
CA LEU A 118 -10.64 0.50 -10.10
C LEU A 118 -10.50 -0.25 -8.79
N ILE A 119 -9.47 -1.09 -8.67
CA ILE A 119 -9.12 -1.82 -7.45
C ILE A 119 -7.76 -1.34 -6.96
N THR A 120 -7.70 -0.83 -5.74
CA THR A 120 -6.45 -0.48 -5.06
C THR A 120 -6.02 -1.60 -4.13
N VAL A 121 -4.72 -1.92 -4.12
CA VAL A 121 -4.14 -2.90 -3.21
C VAL A 121 -3.01 -2.24 -2.44
N ASP A 122 -3.11 -2.22 -1.11
CA ASP A 122 -2.14 -1.58 -0.23
C ASP A 122 -2.01 -2.31 1.10
N ALA A 123 -0.93 -2.02 1.80
CA ALA A 123 -0.74 -2.41 3.19
C ALA A 123 -1.52 -1.47 4.11
N ALA A 124 -2.29 -2.01 5.05
CA ALA A 124 -3.03 -1.23 6.03
C ALA A 124 -2.58 -1.59 7.45
N GLY A 125 -2.50 -0.58 8.33
CA GLY A 125 -2.26 -0.82 9.75
C GLY A 125 -3.33 -1.75 10.34
N LYS A 126 -2.88 -2.82 10.99
CA LYS A 126 -3.74 -3.72 11.73
C LYS A 126 -4.15 -3.11 13.07
N LEU A 127 -5.33 -3.47 13.55
CA LEU A 127 -5.71 -3.31 14.94
C LEU A 127 -5.15 -4.49 15.76
N GLU A 128 -5.08 -4.33 17.08
CA GLU A 128 -4.48 -5.33 17.97
C GLU A 128 -5.24 -6.67 17.94
N GLY A 129 -6.53 -6.66 17.60
CA GLY A 129 -7.35 -7.85 17.42
C GLY A 129 -7.29 -8.49 16.03
N GLU A 130 -6.63 -7.85 15.05
CA GLU A 130 -6.49 -8.36 13.68
C GLU A 130 -5.16 -9.09 13.52
N GLU A 131 -5.15 -10.13 12.69
CA GLU A 131 -3.94 -10.89 12.40
C GLU A 131 -3.06 -10.20 11.34
N VAL A 132 -1.76 -10.43 11.41
CA VAL A 132 -0.83 -9.99 10.35
C VAL A 132 -1.12 -10.81 9.09
N GLY A 133 -1.31 -10.13 7.96
CA GLY A 133 -1.65 -10.75 6.68
C GLY A 133 -3.15 -11.02 6.50
N GLU A 134 -4.01 -10.58 7.43
CA GLU A 134 -5.46 -10.59 7.23
C GLU A 134 -5.83 -9.69 6.04
N ILE A 135 -6.82 -10.11 5.24
CA ILE A 135 -7.30 -9.37 4.07
C ILE A 135 -8.61 -8.68 4.43
N ALA A 136 -8.66 -7.37 4.20
CA ALA A 136 -9.90 -6.59 4.33
C ALA A 136 -10.27 -5.99 2.97
N GLU A 137 -11.51 -6.22 2.54
CA GLU A 137 -12.07 -5.63 1.33
C GLU A 137 -12.98 -4.46 1.66
N GLY A 138 -13.01 -3.44 0.79
CA GLY A 138 -13.83 -2.26 1.01
C GLY A 138 -14.02 -1.39 -0.22
N VAL A 139 -14.65 -0.24 0.00
CA VAL A 139 -14.90 0.80 -1.01
C VAL A 139 -14.06 2.03 -0.67
N GLY A 140 -13.52 2.69 -1.70
CA GLY A 140 -12.60 3.83 -1.55
C GLY A 140 -11.14 3.42 -1.77
N ALA A 141 -10.22 4.39 -1.70
CA ALA A 141 -8.80 4.11 -1.88
C ALA A 141 -8.17 3.67 -0.55
N ALA A 142 -7.62 2.45 -0.53
CA ALA A 142 -6.69 2.04 0.51
C ALA A 142 -5.31 2.61 0.17
N ILE A 143 -4.95 3.72 0.81
CA ILE A 143 -3.62 4.34 0.72
C ILE A 143 -3.13 4.75 2.10
N GLY A 144 -1.99 4.20 2.51
CA GLY A 144 -1.19 4.67 3.63
C GLY A 144 -0.43 5.97 3.33
N GLY A 145 -0.18 6.78 4.36
CA GLY A 145 0.63 8.00 4.24
C GLY A 145 -0.16 9.30 4.03
N PRO A 146 0.50 10.40 3.62
CA PRO A 146 -0.14 11.70 3.48
C PRO A 146 -1.24 11.65 2.41
N GLY A 147 -2.45 12.06 2.77
CA GLY A 147 -3.69 11.86 1.98
C GLY A 147 -3.77 12.55 0.61
N VAL A 148 -2.67 13.06 0.06
CA VAL A 148 -2.60 13.68 -1.26
C VAL A 148 -2.84 12.66 -2.36
N GLU A 149 -2.13 11.53 -2.35
CA GLU A 149 -2.32 10.49 -3.38
C GLU A 149 -3.70 9.84 -3.24
N LYS A 150 -4.17 9.64 -2.00
CA LYS A 150 -5.53 9.15 -1.73
C LYS A 150 -6.59 10.06 -2.36
N TYR A 151 -6.49 11.36 -2.07
CA TYR A 151 -7.39 12.37 -2.62
C TYR A 151 -7.37 12.37 -4.15
N LYS A 152 -6.19 12.34 -4.78
CA LYS A 152 -6.08 12.31 -6.25
C LYS A 152 -6.75 11.07 -6.87
N ILE A 153 -6.56 9.89 -6.29
CA ILE A 153 -7.19 8.66 -6.79
C ILE A 153 -8.72 8.74 -6.63
N GLU A 154 -9.21 9.17 -5.48
CA GLU A 154 -10.64 9.30 -5.22
C GLU A 154 -11.29 10.38 -6.10
N GLU A 155 -10.62 11.51 -6.30
CA GLU A 155 -11.04 12.59 -7.21
C GLU A 155 -11.12 12.09 -8.65
N ALA A 156 -10.09 11.38 -9.12
CA ALA A 156 -10.07 10.80 -10.45
C ALA A 156 -11.19 9.78 -10.63
N ALA A 157 -11.33 8.82 -9.71
CA ALA A 157 -12.39 7.81 -9.77
C ALA A 157 -13.79 8.46 -9.81
N ASN A 158 -14.03 9.47 -8.98
CA ASN A 158 -15.29 10.20 -8.96
C ASN A 158 -15.54 10.99 -10.25
N LYS A 159 -14.53 11.70 -10.76
CA LYS A 159 -14.60 12.47 -12.02
C LYS A 159 -14.99 11.60 -13.21
N PHE A 160 -14.48 10.37 -13.28
CA PHE A 160 -14.77 9.42 -14.36
C PHE A 160 -15.97 8.49 -14.06
N GLY A 161 -16.59 8.60 -12.88
CA GLY A 161 -17.70 7.75 -12.46
C GLY A 161 -17.33 6.27 -12.32
N VAL A 162 -16.08 5.98 -11.95
CA VAL A 162 -15.54 4.62 -11.83
C VAL A 162 -15.66 4.16 -10.37
N PRO A 163 -16.35 3.03 -10.09
CA PRO A 163 -16.35 2.42 -8.77
C PRO A 163 -14.94 2.09 -8.29
N LEU A 164 -14.64 2.48 -7.06
CA LEU A 164 -13.33 2.33 -6.44
C LEU A 164 -13.42 1.32 -5.29
N HIS A 165 -12.70 0.21 -5.44
CA HIS A 165 -12.58 -0.86 -4.47
C HIS A 165 -11.18 -0.87 -3.86
N ALA A 166 -11.08 -1.42 -2.66
CA ALA A 166 -9.85 -1.58 -1.92
C ALA A 166 -9.68 -3.02 -1.43
N VAL A 167 -8.47 -3.54 -1.56
CA VAL A 167 -7.98 -4.74 -0.91
C VAL A 167 -6.82 -4.33 -0.02
N ALA A 168 -7.01 -4.44 1.29
CA ALA A 168 -6.04 -4.04 2.30
C ALA A 168 -5.42 -5.27 2.96
N ILE A 169 -4.08 -5.33 2.99
CA ILE A 169 -3.34 -6.38 3.69
C ILE A 169 -2.91 -5.83 5.05
N LYS A 170 -3.39 -6.45 6.13
CA LYS A 170 -3.17 -5.98 7.50
C LYS A 170 -1.73 -6.21 7.95
N GLN A 171 -1.05 -5.16 8.39
CA GLN A 171 0.32 -5.21 8.91
C GLN A 171 0.48 -4.47 10.23
N GLY A 172 1.37 -4.97 11.08
CA GLY A 172 1.83 -4.29 12.29
C GLY A 172 2.71 -3.07 11.97
N MET A 173 2.80 -2.13 12.91
CA MET A 173 3.64 -0.93 12.79
C MET A 173 5.12 -1.30 12.68
N GLU A 174 5.51 -2.39 13.32
CA GLU A 174 6.83 -3.01 13.30
C GLU A 174 7.21 -3.59 11.93
N HIS A 175 6.24 -3.84 11.04
CA HIS A 175 6.47 -4.48 9.74
C HIS A 175 6.55 -3.50 8.57
N VAL A 176 6.00 -2.29 8.71
CA VAL A 176 5.86 -1.30 7.62
C VAL A 176 7.17 -1.11 6.85
N VAL A 177 8.25 -0.85 7.58
CA VAL A 177 9.58 -0.57 7.01
C VAL A 177 10.58 -1.69 7.23
N ALA A 178 10.22 -2.73 7.99
CA ALA A 178 11.08 -3.87 8.25
C ALA A 178 11.05 -4.84 7.05
N PRO A 179 12.05 -5.75 6.94
CA PRO A 179 12.03 -6.82 5.95
C PRO A 179 10.69 -7.57 5.93
N LEU A 180 10.23 -7.92 4.73
CA LEU A 180 8.96 -8.62 4.51
C LEU A 180 8.98 -9.97 5.24
N VAL A 181 7.97 -10.18 6.08
CA VAL A 181 7.78 -11.42 6.83
C VAL A 181 6.89 -12.41 6.06
N GLU A 182 7.06 -13.69 6.32
CA GLU A 182 6.33 -14.78 5.66
C GLU A 182 4.80 -14.61 5.68
N PRO A 183 4.14 -14.26 6.80
CA PRO A 183 2.68 -14.04 6.80
C PRO A 183 2.21 -12.95 5.83
N LEU A 184 2.99 -11.87 5.66
CA LEU A 184 2.67 -10.81 4.71
C LEU A 184 2.91 -11.26 3.27
N PHE A 185 3.97 -12.04 3.02
CA PHE A 185 4.24 -12.59 1.71
C PHE A 185 3.13 -13.56 1.28
N GLU A 186 2.73 -14.49 2.13
CA GLU A 186 1.61 -15.41 1.87
C GLU A 186 0.28 -14.68 1.67
N ALA A 187 0.06 -13.59 2.42
CA ALA A 187 -1.12 -12.75 2.26
C ALA A 187 -1.23 -12.12 0.86
N THR A 188 -0.11 -11.92 0.15
CA THR A 188 -0.17 -11.41 -1.23
C THR A 188 -0.87 -12.39 -2.17
N ASP A 189 -0.77 -13.70 -1.96
CA ASP A 189 -1.51 -14.68 -2.78
C ASP A 189 -3.01 -14.64 -2.48
N LYS A 190 -3.37 -14.50 -1.19
CA LYS A 190 -4.76 -14.29 -0.77
C LYS A 190 -5.33 -13.00 -1.35
N ALA A 191 -4.55 -11.92 -1.38
CA ALA A 191 -4.94 -10.65 -1.99
C ALA A 191 -5.12 -10.78 -3.51
N VAL A 192 -4.26 -11.51 -4.22
CA VAL A 192 -4.45 -11.81 -5.66
C VAL A 192 -5.79 -12.55 -5.89
N SER A 193 -6.12 -13.54 -5.04
CA SER A 193 -7.40 -14.23 -5.12
C SER A 193 -8.59 -13.29 -4.85
N SER A 194 -8.49 -12.42 -3.86
CA SER A 194 -9.49 -11.39 -3.55
C SER A 194 -9.71 -10.43 -4.72
N VAL A 195 -8.65 -9.90 -5.32
CA VAL A 195 -8.71 -9.04 -6.52
C VAL A 195 -9.42 -9.77 -7.67
N LYS A 196 -9.06 -11.03 -7.93
CA LYS A 196 -9.72 -11.83 -8.97
C LYS A 196 -11.20 -12.07 -8.67
N GLY A 197 -11.56 -12.32 -7.41
CA GLY A 197 -12.96 -12.43 -6.96
C GLY A 197 -13.76 -11.16 -7.26
N LEU A 198 -13.25 -9.99 -6.85
CA LEU A 198 -13.87 -8.70 -7.14
C LEU A 198 -14.06 -8.46 -8.64
N ILE A 199 -13.08 -8.85 -9.47
CA ILE A 199 -13.20 -8.74 -10.93
C ILE A 199 -14.37 -9.60 -11.42
N LEU A 200 -14.47 -10.86 -10.99
CA LEU A 200 -15.51 -11.77 -11.45
C LEU A 200 -16.91 -11.34 -10.98
N ASP A 201 -17.03 -10.82 -9.77
CA ASP A 201 -18.31 -10.43 -9.17
C ASP A 201 -18.88 -9.13 -9.76
N TYR A 202 -18.02 -8.19 -10.18
CA TYR A 202 -18.42 -6.83 -10.55
C TYR A 202 -18.17 -6.44 -12.02
N SER A 203 -17.69 -7.37 -12.85
CA SER A 203 -17.44 -7.11 -14.27
C SER A 203 -17.82 -8.27 -15.19
N GLN A 204 -17.90 -7.99 -16.49
CA GLN A 204 -18.23 -8.94 -17.55
C GLN A 204 -17.10 -9.03 -18.58
N GLU A 205 -17.12 -10.07 -19.41
CA GLU A 205 -16.18 -10.18 -20.54
C GLU A 205 -16.19 -8.91 -21.40
N GLY A 206 -15.01 -8.48 -21.86
CA GLY A 206 -14.82 -7.23 -22.59
C GLY A 206 -14.68 -5.98 -21.72
N ASP A 207 -14.95 -6.06 -20.41
CA ASP A 207 -14.67 -4.94 -19.50
C ASP A 207 -13.16 -4.72 -19.32
N THR A 208 -12.79 -3.46 -19.07
CA THR A 208 -11.43 -3.07 -18.69
C THR A 208 -11.38 -2.73 -17.21
N ILE A 209 -10.47 -3.37 -16.47
CA ILE A 209 -10.29 -3.19 -15.04
C ILE A 209 -8.93 -2.53 -14.78
N LEU A 210 -8.90 -1.53 -13.92
CA LEU A 210 -7.64 -0.94 -13.45
C LEU A 210 -7.31 -1.50 -12.07
N ILE A 211 -6.11 -2.05 -11.90
CA ILE A 211 -5.56 -2.48 -10.61
C ILE A 211 -4.35 -1.61 -10.28
N ALA A 212 -4.33 -0.99 -9.10
CA ALA A 212 -3.22 -0.19 -8.61
C ALA A 212 -2.61 -0.82 -7.36
N GLY A 213 -1.38 -1.34 -7.48
CA GLY A 213 -0.58 -1.80 -6.35
C GLY A 213 0.19 -0.62 -5.75
N ILE A 214 -0.13 -0.25 -4.51
CA ILE A 214 0.35 0.94 -3.84
C ILE A 214 1.29 0.54 -2.71
N GLY A 215 2.41 1.25 -2.60
CA GLY A 215 3.44 0.97 -1.61
C GLY A 215 4.85 1.07 -2.18
N ASN A 216 5.85 0.80 -1.34
CA ASN A 216 7.26 0.86 -1.70
C ASN A 216 7.70 -0.31 -2.60
N THR A 217 8.60 -0.05 -3.54
CA THR A 217 9.06 -1.06 -4.52
C THR A 217 10.48 -1.56 -4.32
N VAL A 218 11.11 -1.27 -3.17
CA VAL A 218 12.42 -1.83 -2.82
C VAL A 218 12.41 -3.35 -2.95
N GLY A 219 13.30 -3.90 -3.76
CA GLY A 219 13.40 -5.35 -3.97
C GLY A 219 12.24 -5.98 -4.75
N VAL A 220 11.28 -5.19 -5.25
CA VAL A 220 10.08 -5.67 -5.96
C VAL A 220 10.11 -5.22 -7.42
N GLY A 221 10.54 -6.11 -8.31
CA GLY A 221 10.55 -5.90 -9.76
C GLY A 221 9.15 -5.88 -10.39
N GLN A 222 9.11 -5.77 -11.72
CA GLN A 222 7.91 -5.94 -12.55
C GLN A 222 7.76 -7.40 -12.99
#